data_AF-A0AA36CGF0-F1
#
_entry.id   AF-A0AA36CGF0-F1
#
_cell.length_a   1.000
_cell.length_b   1.000
_cell.length_c   1.000
_cell.angle_alpha   90.00
_cell.angle_beta   90.00
_cell.angle_gamma   90.00
#
_symmetry.space_group_name_H-M   'P 1'
#
loop_
_entity.id
_entity.type
_entity.pdbx_description
1 polymer ?
#
loop_
_entity_poly.entity_id
_entity_poly.type
_entity_poly.pdbx_seq_one_letter_code
_entity_poly.pdbx_strand_id
1 'polypeptide(L)'
;MTEKPGKPVVPPANGEAGKAEGGEKEQKQKKPSVWSKLKTKVGTKIGLVERTTLEPKFVEERLNVERYRARVDRLLDGFEAVLQPDPKVLAIPSNGALPVAGELSWELLARASGALHCCLTNDYQQGMMWLVLLANKLACIEREGLTRMRGSIRHVRQFVTTDHKRMKEMVEKVDECLHTMDATRHEIKAAKAPDELERVGKIYVRSIREFDSTCKEINEVIQTLNDTRYRHQKNTVAFYDMMEQYHRRMATAIHDALKDVNPDGIHKNEPKPKERPTAARHSMMNRVAVAATSTEQHTKEKTTDGKTEGRTEGKTDAKTETKADGKTTTEGNKEDHEEEKPE
;
A
#
# COMPACT_ATOMS: atom_id res chain seq x y z
N MET A 1 -0.53 -28.66 59.32
CA MET A 1 0.75 -29.27 58.94
C MET A 1 1.56 -28.17 58.25
N THR A 2 2.25 -27.30 59.01
CA THR A 2 3.68 -27.43 59.39
C THR A 2 4.57 -27.50 58.14
N GLU A 3 5.52 -26.62 57.82
CA GLU A 3 6.21 -25.50 58.48
C GLU A 3 6.87 -24.64 57.37
N LYS A 4 7.04 -23.33 57.61
CA LYS A 4 8.04 -22.45 56.96
C LYS A 4 9.35 -22.52 57.80
N PRO A 5 10.40 -21.70 57.55
CA PRO A 5 11.26 -21.49 56.38
C PRO A 5 12.77 -21.54 56.77
N GLY A 6 13.69 -21.43 55.80
CA GLY A 6 15.13 -21.27 56.08
C GLY A 6 15.79 -20.15 55.26
N LYS A 7 16.01 -19.00 55.90
CA LYS A 7 17.07 -18.00 55.68
C LYS A 7 17.75 -17.82 57.06
N PRO A 8 18.89 -17.12 57.25
CA PRO A 8 19.82 -16.44 56.32
C PRO A 8 21.30 -16.80 56.66
N VAL A 9 22.32 -16.10 56.10
CA VAL A 9 23.42 -15.42 56.85
C VAL A 9 24.31 -14.64 55.86
N VAL A 10 24.49 -13.36 56.18
CA VAL A 10 25.52 -12.36 55.78
C VAL A 10 26.17 -12.01 57.16
N PRO A 11 27.47 -11.64 57.36
CA PRO A 11 28.01 -10.35 56.89
C PRO A 11 29.59 -10.29 56.81
N PRO A 12 30.30 -9.14 56.98
CA PRO A 12 31.16 -8.57 55.92
C PRO A 12 32.61 -8.27 56.39
N ALA A 13 33.35 -7.50 55.57
CA ALA A 13 34.34 -6.46 55.95
C ALA A 13 35.84 -6.65 55.59
N ASN A 14 36.43 -5.51 55.20
CA ASN A 14 37.85 -5.09 55.19
C ASN A 14 38.76 -5.66 54.08
N GLY A 15 39.72 -4.95 53.49
CA GLY A 15 40.28 -3.60 53.69
C GLY A 15 41.15 -3.23 52.47
N GLU A 16 41.23 -1.95 52.12
CA GLU A 16 42.43 -1.10 52.21
C GLU A 16 43.43 -1.11 51.02
N ALA A 17 43.52 0.08 50.42
CA ALA A 17 44.70 0.85 50.00
C ALA A 17 45.96 0.17 49.42
N GLY A 18 46.32 0.59 48.21
CA GLY A 18 47.69 0.50 47.67
C GLY A 18 47.85 1.32 46.38
N LYS A 19 48.41 2.53 46.49
CA LYS A 19 48.93 3.33 45.37
C LYS A 19 50.20 2.67 44.79
N ALA A 20 50.33 2.63 43.47
CA ALA A 20 51.62 2.81 42.79
C ALA A 20 51.39 3.28 41.34
N GLU A 21 52.15 4.30 40.97
CA GLU A 21 52.22 4.94 39.66
C GLU A 21 52.85 4.02 38.60
N GLY A 22 52.49 4.26 37.34
CA GLY A 22 53.16 3.67 36.18
C GLY A 22 52.41 4.00 34.90
N GLY A 23 52.83 5.07 34.22
CA GLY A 23 52.28 5.45 32.93
C GLY A 23 52.71 4.50 31.81
N GLU A 24 51.82 4.24 30.85
CA GLU A 24 52.11 4.29 29.41
C GLU A 24 50.88 3.91 28.59
N LYS A 25 50.67 4.72 27.53
CA LYS A 25 50.11 4.35 26.23
C LYS A 25 48.64 3.92 26.16
N GLU A 26 47.84 4.96 25.91
CA GLU A 26 46.64 5.00 25.08
C GLU A 26 46.61 3.92 23.96
N GLN A 27 45.95 2.79 24.22
CA GLN A 27 45.42 1.92 23.16
C GLN A 27 43.92 2.16 23.05
N LYS A 28 43.54 3.15 22.23
CA LYS A 28 42.22 3.16 21.60
C LYS A 28 42.13 1.90 20.73
N GLN A 29 41.54 0.84 21.28
CA GLN A 29 41.02 -0.27 20.49
C GLN A 29 39.99 0.29 19.51
N LYS A 30 40.46 0.62 18.30
CA LYS A 30 39.59 0.77 17.14
C LYS A 30 38.91 -0.58 16.94
N LYS A 31 37.62 -0.64 17.27
CA LYS A 31 36.73 -1.72 16.84
C LYS A 31 37.01 -1.97 15.34
N PRO A 32 37.19 -3.22 14.91
CA PRO A 32 37.48 -3.51 13.51
C PRO A 32 36.36 -2.94 12.67
N SER A 33 36.72 -1.95 11.87
CA SER A 33 35.85 -1.35 10.87
C SER A 33 35.36 -2.46 9.93
N VAL A 34 34.08 -2.43 9.57
CA VAL A 34 33.38 -3.39 8.70
C VAL A 34 34.05 -3.59 7.32
N TRP A 35 35.06 -2.78 7.02
CA TRP A 35 35.94 -2.79 5.84
C TRP A 35 36.70 -4.10 5.61
N SER A 36 36.77 -5.01 6.58
CA SER A 36 37.35 -6.34 6.35
C SER A 36 36.40 -7.32 5.64
N LYS A 37 35.11 -6.98 5.48
CA LYS A 37 34.10 -7.88 4.89
C LYS A 37 33.48 -7.41 3.57
N LEU A 38 33.65 -6.15 3.16
CA LEU A 38 33.30 -5.70 1.79
C LEU A 38 34.58 -5.47 0.98
N LYS A 39 35.05 -6.51 0.30
CA LYS A 39 36.07 -6.37 -0.74
C LYS A 39 35.36 -5.95 -2.03
N THR A 40 35.27 -4.64 -2.28
CA THR A 40 34.98 -4.13 -3.64
C THR A 40 36.10 -4.61 -4.56
N LYS A 41 35.77 -5.57 -5.43
CA LYS A 41 36.71 -6.11 -6.40
C LYS A 41 36.80 -5.13 -7.56
N VAL A 42 37.85 -4.31 -7.56
CA VAL A 42 38.20 -3.46 -8.70
C VAL A 42 38.59 -4.37 -9.86
N GLY A 43 37.80 -4.38 -10.93
CA GLY A 43 38.25 -4.93 -12.21
C GLY A 43 37.17 -5.40 -13.16
N THR A 44 36.84 -4.56 -14.14
CA THR A 44 36.88 -4.95 -15.56
C THR A 44 37.09 -3.69 -16.41
N LYS A 45 38.25 -3.59 -17.07
CA LYS A 45 38.58 -2.50 -18.00
C LYS A 45 37.80 -2.71 -19.30
N ILE A 46 36.72 -1.95 -19.49
CA ILE A 46 36.11 -1.75 -20.80
C ILE A 46 36.19 -0.25 -21.08
N GLY A 47 37.22 0.16 -21.84
CA GLY A 47 37.42 1.53 -22.33
C GLY A 47 37.89 2.55 -21.29
N LEU A 48 39.21 2.62 -21.04
CA LEU A 48 40.03 3.65 -20.35
C LEU A 48 39.55 4.35 -19.05
N VAL A 49 38.34 4.08 -18.57
CA VAL A 49 37.73 4.71 -17.39
C VAL A 49 37.43 3.60 -16.39
N GLU A 50 38.21 3.55 -15.30
CA GLU A 50 37.98 2.64 -14.19
C GLU A 50 36.70 3.03 -13.45
N ARG A 51 35.58 2.40 -13.82
CA ARG A 51 34.30 2.58 -13.10
C ARG A 51 34.26 1.78 -11.81
N THR A 52 33.79 2.42 -10.75
CA THR A 52 33.48 1.74 -9.50
C THR A 52 32.23 0.87 -9.72
N THR A 53 32.31 -0.41 -9.32
CA THR A 53 31.22 -1.38 -9.48
C THR A 53 30.83 -1.96 -8.14
N LEU A 54 29.53 -2.28 -7.99
CA LEU A 54 29.01 -2.95 -6.81
C LEU A 54 29.42 -4.42 -6.78
N GLU A 55 29.49 -5.00 -5.58
CA GLU A 55 29.71 -6.44 -5.43
C GLU A 55 28.54 -7.21 -6.08
N PRO A 56 28.81 -8.21 -6.95
CA PRO A 56 27.75 -8.96 -7.62
C PRO A 56 26.74 -9.58 -6.65
N LYS A 57 27.22 -10.06 -5.50
CA LYS A 57 26.37 -10.62 -4.45
C LYS A 57 25.37 -9.61 -3.88
N PHE A 58 25.80 -8.37 -3.64
CA PHE A 58 24.93 -7.30 -3.17
C PHE A 58 23.83 -6.98 -4.20
N VAL A 59 24.20 -6.95 -5.49
CA VAL A 59 23.24 -6.75 -6.59
C VAL A 59 22.23 -7.90 -6.65
N GLU A 60 22.67 -9.15 -6.50
CA GLU A 60 21.81 -10.33 -6.50
C GLU A 60 20.85 -10.34 -5.30
N GLU A 61 21.33 -10.04 -4.10
CA GLU A 61 20.52 -9.99 -2.88
C GLU A 61 19.47 -8.87 -2.94
N ARG A 62 19.85 -7.70 -3.48
CA ARG A 62 18.89 -6.63 -3.80
C ARG A 62 17.82 -7.10 -4.78
N LEU A 63 18.22 -7.79 -5.86
CA LEU A 63 17.27 -8.34 -6.83
C LEU A 63 16.33 -9.38 -6.20
N ASN A 64 16.78 -10.12 -5.18
CA ASN A 64 15.91 -11.04 -4.44
C ASN A 64 14.79 -10.31 -3.67
N VAL A 65 15.09 -9.13 -3.09
CA VAL A 65 14.07 -8.26 -2.48
C VAL A 65 13.04 -7.83 -3.52
N GLU A 66 13.50 -7.37 -4.69
CA GLU A 66 12.61 -6.93 -5.78
C GLU A 66 11.74 -8.05 -6.34
N ARG A 67 12.31 -9.24 -6.55
CA ARG A 67 11.55 -10.43 -6.98
C ARG A 67 10.48 -10.81 -5.95
N TYR A 68 10.80 -10.70 -4.66
CA TYR A 68 9.81 -10.94 -3.61
C TYR A 68 8.71 -9.89 -3.64
N ARG A 69 9.06 -8.60 -3.71
CA ARG A 69 8.12 -7.49 -3.83
C ARG A 69 7.15 -7.66 -5.00
N ALA A 70 7.64 -8.01 -6.18
CA ALA A 70 6.78 -8.26 -7.35
C ALA A 70 5.78 -9.41 -7.15
N ARG A 71 6.10 -10.42 -6.32
CA ARG A 71 5.15 -11.48 -5.97
C ARG A 71 4.13 -11.00 -4.94
N VAL A 72 4.57 -10.22 -3.96
CA VAL A 72 3.70 -9.64 -2.93
C VAL A 72 2.73 -8.61 -3.51
N ASP A 73 3.16 -7.86 -4.52
CA ASP A 73 2.32 -6.91 -5.28
C ASP A 73 1.09 -7.60 -5.88
N ARG A 74 1.29 -8.74 -6.56
CA ARG A 74 0.18 -9.55 -7.10
C ARG A 74 -0.75 -10.13 -6.03
N LEU A 75 -0.18 -10.50 -4.87
CA LEU A 75 -0.97 -10.96 -3.73
C LEU A 75 -1.83 -9.82 -3.18
N LEU A 76 -1.26 -8.62 -3.08
CA LEU A 76 -1.96 -7.43 -2.64
C LEU A 76 -3.13 -7.10 -3.58
N ASP A 77 -2.94 -7.15 -4.90
CA ASP A 77 -4.03 -6.98 -5.87
C ASP A 77 -5.22 -7.90 -5.58
N GLY A 78 -4.93 -9.17 -5.25
CA GLY A 78 -5.96 -10.15 -4.87
C GLY A 78 -6.71 -9.76 -3.59
N PHE A 79 -6.02 -9.28 -2.56
CA PHE A 79 -6.68 -8.80 -1.35
C PHE A 79 -7.51 -7.55 -1.59
N GLU A 80 -7.01 -6.59 -2.37
CA GLU A 80 -7.72 -5.35 -2.66
C GLU A 80 -8.98 -5.61 -3.49
N ALA A 81 -8.93 -6.53 -4.47
CA ALA A 81 -10.09 -6.92 -5.27
C ALA A 81 -11.22 -7.53 -4.42
N VAL A 82 -10.89 -8.23 -3.34
CA VAL A 82 -11.87 -8.74 -2.38
C VAL A 82 -12.48 -7.62 -1.54
N LEU A 83 -11.67 -6.66 -1.12
CA LEU A 83 -12.10 -5.55 -0.26
C LEU A 83 -12.91 -4.48 -1.01
N GLN A 84 -12.59 -4.26 -2.28
CA GLN A 84 -13.20 -3.27 -3.13
C GLN A 84 -13.31 -3.82 -4.56
N PRO A 85 -14.42 -4.51 -4.89
CA PRO A 85 -14.60 -5.09 -6.21
C PRO A 85 -14.70 -4.06 -7.34
N ASP A 86 -15.05 -2.79 -7.04
CA ASP A 86 -15.17 -1.75 -8.06
C ASP A 86 -13.78 -1.31 -8.57
N PRO A 87 -13.44 -1.61 -9.83
CA PRO A 87 -12.14 -1.25 -10.40
C PRO A 87 -11.95 0.27 -10.47
N LYS A 88 -13.02 1.07 -10.52
CA LYS A 88 -12.92 2.54 -10.54
C LYS A 88 -12.40 3.08 -9.23
N VAL A 89 -12.81 2.48 -8.11
CA VAL A 89 -12.34 2.90 -6.78
C VAL A 89 -10.91 2.41 -6.54
N LEU A 90 -10.57 1.20 -6.99
CA LEU A 90 -9.20 0.69 -6.96
C LEU A 90 -8.23 1.52 -7.82
N ALA A 91 -8.72 2.13 -8.91
CA ALA A 91 -7.90 2.98 -9.77
C ALA A 91 -7.54 4.34 -9.13
N ILE A 92 -8.22 4.74 -8.05
CA ILE A 92 -7.88 5.95 -7.31
C ILE A 92 -6.60 5.65 -6.50
N PRO A 93 -5.52 6.44 -6.65
CA PRO A 93 -4.25 6.23 -5.93
C PRO A 93 -4.31 6.38 -4.39
N SER A 94 -5.51 6.34 -3.78
CA SER A 94 -5.79 6.67 -2.40
C SER A 94 -5.52 5.50 -1.43
N ASN A 95 -4.31 4.95 -1.38
CA ASN A 95 -3.87 4.01 -0.32
C ASN A 95 -4.91 2.93 0.10
N GLY A 96 -5.74 2.46 -0.84
CA GLY A 96 -6.80 1.47 -0.62
C GLY A 96 -8.05 1.96 0.12
N ALA A 97 -8.51 3.22 -0.09
CA ALA A 97 -9.69 3.77 0.57
C ALA A 97 -10.88 2.78 0.62
N LEU A 98 -11.53 2.68 1.79
CA LEU A 98 -12.78 1.92 1.90
C LEU A 98 -13.84 2.63 1.04
N PRO A 99 -14.88 1.91 0.58
CA PRO A 99 -16.06 2.53 -0.02
C PRO A 99 -16.54 3.73 0.81
N VAL A 100 -16.98 4.78 0.14
CA VAL A 100 -17.48 5.98 0.83
C VAL A 100 -18.69 5.60 1.67
N ALA A 101 -18.83 6.28 2.81
CA ALA A 101 -19.97 6.05 3.68
C ALA A 101 -21.29 6.25 2.92
N GLY A 102 -22.14 5.23 2.89
CA GLY A 102 -23.41 5.21 2.16
C GLY A 102 -23.36 4.48 0.82
N GLU A 103 -22.21 4.01 0.35
CA GLU A 103 -22.09 3.37 -0.97
C GLU A 103 -22.04 1.83 -0.93
N LEU A 104 -21.96 1.25 0.27
CA LEU A 104 -21.97 -0.21 0.43
C LEU A 104 -23.33 -0.81 0.08
N SER A 105 -23.34 -2.03 -0.47
CA SER A 105 -24.57 -2.68 -0.95
C SER A 105 -25.64 -2.81 0.13
N TRP A 106 -25.27 -3.16 1.37
CA TRP A 106 -26.21 -3.26 2.48
C TRP A 106 -26.73 -1.89 2.95
N GLU A 107 -25.94 -0.82 2.80
CA GLU A 107 -26.34 0.56 3.11
C GLU A 107 -27.30 1.12 2.07
N LEU A 108 -27.02 0.83 0.80
CA LEU A 108 -27.92 1.14 -0.31
C LEU A 108 -29.25 0.41 -0.15
N LEU A 109 -29.21 -0.89 0.22
CA LEU A 109 -30.41 -1.67 0.47
C LEU A 109 -31.21 -1.11 1.66
N ALA A 110 -30.55 -0.77 2.76
CA ALA A 110 -31.22 -0.19 3.93
C ALA A 110 -31.93 1.13 3.56
N ARG A 111 -31.25 2.00 2.80
CA ARG A 111 -31.82 3.28 2.35
C ARG A 111 -32.99 3.09 1.39
N ALA A 112 -32.83 2.22 0.39
CA ALA A 112 -33.89 1.95 -0.59
C ALA A 112 -35.12 1.32 0.08
N SER A 113 -34.91 0.38 1.00
CA SER A 113 -35.97 -0.25 1.78
C SER A 113 -36.67 0.78 2.69
N GLY A 114 -35.92 1.73 3.25
CA GLY A 114 -36.48 2.81 4.07
C GLY A 114 -37.33 3.78 3.25
N ALA A 115 -36.89 4.13 2.05
CA ALA A 115 -37.70 4.94 1.12
C ALA A 115 -38.98 4.20 0.73
N LEU A 116 -38.90 2.90 0.42
CA LEU A 116 -40.05 2.08 0.07
C LEU A 116 -41.03 1.93 1.25
N HIS A 117 -40.52 1.74 2.48
CA HIS A 117 -41.33 1.66 3.69
C HIS A 117 -42.30 2.85 3.83
N CYS A 118 -41.83 4.07 3.55
CA CYS A 118 -42.65 5.29 3.61
C CYS A 118 -43.79 5.33 2.57
N CYS A 119 -43.73 4.49 1.53
CA CYS A 119 -44.71 4.45 0.46
C CYS A 119 -45.70 3.26 0.59
N LEU A 120 -45.48 2.34 1.53
CA LEU A 120 -46.33 1.16 1.74
C LEU A 120 -47.48 1.44 2.72
N THR A 121 -48.52 0.60 2.73
CA THR A 121 -49.64 0.64 3.67
C THR A 121 -49.67 -0.61 4.59
N ASN A 122 -50.20 -0.44 5.81
CA ASN A 122 -50.44 -1.42 6.88
C ASN A 122 -49.52 -2.66 6.90
N ASP A 123 -49.98 -3.78 6.34
CA ASP A 123 -49.38 -5.10 6.62
C ASP A 123 -47.98 -5.28 6.02
N TYR A 124 -47.65 -4.54 4.97
CA TYR A 124 -46.32 -4.58 4.33
C TYR A 124 -45.31 -3.63 4.98
N GLN A 125 -45.76 -2.62 5.73
CA GLN A 125 -44.86 -1.70 6.41
C GLN A 125 -44.03 -2.42 7.48
N GLN A 126 -44.63 -3.30 8.27
CA GLN A 126 -43.90 -4.02 9.32
C GLN A 126 -42.80 -4.92 8.75
N GLY A 127 -43.09 -5.67 7.68
CA GLY A 127 -42.10 -6.49 6.98
C GLY A 127 -40.98 -5.65 6.36
N MET A 128 -41.32 -4.49 5.79
CA MET A 128 -40.32 -3.60 5.19
C MET A 128 -39.45 -2.92 6.25
N MET A 129 -40.02 -2.49 7.38
CA MET A 129 -39.26 -1.96 8.52
C MET A 129 -38.26 -2.99 9.03
N TRP A 130 -38.68 -4.25 9.11
CA TRP A 130 -37.81 -5.34 9.50
C TRP A 130 -36.63 -5.54 8.54
N LEU A 131 -36.88 -5.47 7.22
CA LEU A 131 -35.81 -5.50 6.22
C LEU A 131 -34.83 -4.32 6.38
N VAL A 132 -35.34 -3.12 6.68
CA VAL A 132 -34.49 -1.93 6.96
C VAL A 132 -33.58 -2.19 8.15
N LEU A 133 -34.10 -2.73 9.25
CA LEU A 133 -33.31 -3.03 10.45
C LEU A 133 -32.24 -4.09 10.18
N LEU A 134 -32.59 -5.16 9.47
CA LEU A 134 -31.64 -6.20 9.07
C LEU A 134 -30.55 -5.62 8.16
N ALA A 135 -30.91 -4.90 7.11
CA ALA A 135 -29.96 -4.31 6.18
C ALA A 135 -28.98 -3.35 6.88
N ASN A 136 -29.46 -2.52 7.82
CA ASN A 136 -28.60 -1.68 8.65
C ASN A 136 -27.62 -2.50 9.51
N LYS A 137 -28.09 -3.59 10.13
CA LYS A 137 -27.22 -4.48 10.92
C LYS A 137 -26.13 -5.13 10.04
N LEU A 138 -26.50 -5.60 8.85
CA LEU A 138 -25.55 -6.18 7.90
C LEU A 138 -24.54 -5.13 7.41
N ALA A 139 -24.99 -3.91 7.11
CA ALA A 139 -24.09 -2.80 6.75
C ALA A 139 -23.03 -2.51 7.83
N CYS A 140 -23.43 -2.51 9.11
CA CYS A 140 -22.49 -2.35 10.21
C CYS A 140 -21.44 -3.48 10.25
N ILE A 141 -21.88 -4.74 10.09
CA ILE A 141 -20.98 -5.90 10.04
C ILE A 141 -20.01 -5.81 8.84
N GLU A 142 -20.50 -5.36 7.68
CA GLU A 142 -19.68 -5.17 6.47
C GLU A 142 -18.60 -4.12 6.66
N ARG A 143 -18.95 -2.93 7.15
CA ARG A 143 -17.93 -1.89 7.42
C ARG A 143 -16.86 -2.35 8.41
N GLU A 144 -17.28 -3.00 9.49
CA GLU A 144 -16.35 -3.51 10.49
C GLU A 144 -15.44 -4.59 9.90
N GLY A 145 -16.01 -5.53 9.15
CA GLY A 145 -15.28 -6.60 8.45
C GLY A 145 -14.25 -6.04 7.46
N LEU A 146 -14.67 -5.15 6.57
CA LEU A 146 -13.78 -4.50 5.61
C LEU A 146 -12.66 -3.72 6.29
N THR A 147 -12.97 -2.99 7.37
CA THR A 147 -11.97 -2.25 8.16
C THR A 147 -10.92 -3.17 8.76
N ARG A 148 -11.33 -4.29 9.37
CA ARG A 148 -10.42 -5.27 9.97
C ARG A 148 -9.59 -6.00 8.94
N MET A 149 -10.21 -6.49 7.86
CA MET A 149 -9.51 -7.14 6.76
C MET A 149 -8.48 -6.17 6.13
N ARG A 150 -8.84 -4.92 5.88
CA ARG A 150 -7.89 -3.90 5.39
C ARG A 150 -6.74 -3.65 6.37
N GLY A 151 -7.02 -3.58 7.67
CA GLY A 151 -6.00 -3.44 8.71
C GLY A 151 -4.99 -4.60 8.69
N SER A 152 -5.47 -5.83 8.49
CA SER A 152 -4.63 -7.03 8.47
C SER A 152 -3.60 -7.03 7.34
N ILE A 153 -3.88 -6.41 6.19
CA ILE A 153 -2.96 -6.33 5.04
C ILE A 153 -2.12 -5.05 5.00
N ARG A 154 -2.20 -4.19 6.02
CA ARG A 154 -1.51 -2.88 6.05
C ARG A 154 -0.02 -2.99 5.79
N HIS A 155 0.68 -3.94 6.42
CA HIS A 155 2.13 -4.10 6.25
C HIS A 155 2.50 -4.64 4.87
N VAL A 156 1.66 -5.51 4.29
CA VAL A 156 1.82 -6.00 2.92
C VAL A 156 1.74 -4.82 1.94
N ARG A 157 0.73 -3.97 2.09
CA ARG A 157 0.55 -2.75 1.30
C ARG A 157 1.74 -1.81 1.44
N GLN A 158 2.13 -1.47 2.67
CA GLN A 158 3.25 -0.59 2.99
C GLN A 158 4.56 -1.05 2.31
N PHE A 159 4.83 -2.36 2.35
CA PHE A 159 6.02 -2.95 1.73
C PHE A 159 6.05 -2.74 0.22
N VAL A 160 4.92 -2.97 -0.44
CA VAL A 160 4.78 -2.89 -1.90
C VAL A 160 4.83 -1.45 -2.41
N THR A 161 4.33 -0.49 -1.63
CA THR A 161 4.21 0.91 -2.05
C THR A 161 5.35 1.77 -1.50
N THR A 162 5.27 2.15 -0.24
CA THR A 162 6.15 3.13 0.40
C THR A 162 7.56 2.60 0.56
N ASP A 163 7.71 1.36 1.05
CA ASP A 163 9.06 0.81 1.33
C ASP A 163 9.79 0.52 0.02
N HIS A 164 9.09 0.05 -1.02
CA HIS A 164 9.66 -0.11 -2.36
C HIS A 164 10.07 1.22 -2.98
N LYS A 165 9.25 2.28 -2.85
CA LYS A 165 9.63 3.63 -3.32
C LYS A 165 10.93 4.09 -2.66
N ARG A 166 11.03 3.98 -1.33
CA ARG A 166 12.26 4.31 -0.58
C ARG A 166 13.45 3.48 -1.05
N MET A 167 13.26 2.18 -1.28
CA MET A 167 14.31 1.30 -1.78
C MET A 167 14.83 1.76 -3.15
N LYS A 168 13.92 2.16 -4.04
CA LYS A 168 14.27 2.67 -5.36
C LYS A 168 15.08 3.98 -5.27
N GLU A 169 14.65 4.91 -4.43
CA GLU A 169 15.36 6.17 -4.18
C GLU A 169 16.78 5.92 -3.61
N MET A 170 16.94 4.97 -2.69
CA MET A 170 18.26 4.58 -2.17
C MET A 170 19.16 3.98 -3.25
N VAL A 171 18.60 3.20 -4.18
CA VAL A 171 19.35 2.62 -5.30
C VAL A 171 19.81 3.70 -6.27
N GLU A 172 18.92 4.61 -6.66
CA GLU A 172 19.26 5.76 -7.52
C GLU A 172 20.38 6.60 -6.87
N LYS A 173 20.28 6.85 -5.56
CA LYS A 173 21.31 7.56 -4.79
C LYS A 173 22.66 6.83 -4.75
N VAL A 174 22.68 5.50 -4.69
CA VAL A 174 23.92 4.72 -4.79
C VAL A 174 24.58 4.92 -6.16
N ASP A 175 23.79 4.90 -7.23
CA ASP A 175 24.29 5.10 -8.60
C ASP A 175 24.85 6.53 -8.78
N GLU A 176 24.18 7.55 -8.23
CA GLU A 176 24.69 8.94 -8.20
C GLU A 176 26.01 9.08 -7.43
N CYS A 177 26.14 8.42 -6.28
CA CYS A 177 27.38 8.42 -5.52
C CYS A 177 28.52 7.74 -6.31
N LEU A 178 28.25 6.62 -6.98
CA LEU A 178 29.25 5.95 -7.82
C LEU A 178 29.74 6.86 -8.95
N HIS A 179 28.82 7.55 -9.64
CA HIS A 179 29.15 8.52 -10.68
C HIS A 179 29.99 9.68 -10.14
N THR A 180 29.61 10.23 -8.98
CA THR A 180 30.32 11.33 -8.33
C THR A 180 31.72 10.90 -7.89
N MET A 181 31.85 9.71 -7.29
CA MET A 181 33.13 9.13 -6.87
C MET A 181 34.08 8.92 -8.05
N ASP A 182 33.58 8.41 -9.18
CA ASP A 182 34.42 8.19 -10.36
C ASP A 182 34.85 9.52 -10.98
N ALA A 183 33.94 10.48 -11.13
CA ALA A 183 34.26 11.82 -11.64
C ALA A 183 35.29 12.55 -10.77
N THR A 184 35.07 12.59 -9.46
CA THR A 184 36.00 13.24 -8.51
C THR A 184 37.34 12.50 -8.41
N ARG A 185 37.37 11.17 -8.56
CA ARG A 185 38.63 10.41 -8.67
C ARG A 185 39.44 10.84 -9.90
N HIS A 186 38.78 11.11 -11.02
CA HIS A 186 39.45 11.64 -12.22
C HIS A 186 39.98 13.06 -12.00
N GLU A 187 39.19 13.94 -11.36
CA GLU A 187 39.62 15.29 -11.01
C GLU A 187 40.81 15.30 -10.04
N ILE A 188 40.82 14.42 -9.03
CA ILE A 188 41.96 14.25 -8.12
C ILE A 188 43.23 13.86 -8.88
N LYS A 189 43.13 12.98 -9.89
CA LYS A 189 44.26 12.59 -10.74
C LYS A 189 44.74 13.74 -11.65
N ALA A 190 43.86 14.67 -11.98
CA ALA A 190 44.15 15.80 -12.86
C ALA A 190 44.63 17.06 -12.11
N ALA A 191 44.30 17.19 -10.83
CA ALA A 191 44.63 18.33 -10.00
C ALA A 191 46.15 18.50 -9.84
N LYS A 192 46.64 19.71 -10.12
CA LYS A 192 48.07 20.06 -10.02
C LYS A 192 48.37 20.95 -8.81
N ALA A 193 47.38 21.70 -8.34
CA ALA A 193 47.50 22.61 -7.20
C ALA A 193 47.07 21.92 -5.89
N PRO A 194 47.77 22.17 -4.77
CA PRO A 194 47.45 21.54 -3.48
C PRO A 194 46.05 21.93 -2.97
N ASP A 195 45.65 23.18 -3.15
CA ASP A 195 44.34 23.68 -2.68
C ASP A 195 43.18 23.04 -3.46
N GLU A 196 43.36 22.85 -4.78
CA GLU A 196 42.40 22.17 -5.65
C GLU A 196 42.27 20.70 -5.26
N LEU A 197 43.40 20.03 -5.03
CA LEU A 197 43.44 18.64 -4.58
C LEU A 197 42.70 18.46 -3.24
N GLU A 198 42.89 19.37 -2.28
CA GLU A 198 42.17 19.33 -1.01
C GLU A 198 40.66 19.51 -1.21
N ARG A 199 40.26 20.49 -2.03
CA ARG A 199 38.85 20.77 -2.32
C ARG A 199 38.14 19.57 -2.95
N VAL A 200 38.70 18.99 -4.02
CA VAL A 200 38.14 17.82 -4.69
C VAL A 200 38.20 16.59 -3.79
N GLY A 201 39.29 16.42 -3.03
CA GLY A 201 39.44 15.36 -2.03
C GLY A 201 38.31 15.36 -1.00
N LYS A 202 37.89 16.53 -0.50
CA LYS A 202 36.75 16.65 0.42
C LYS A 202 35.44 16.18 -0.20
N ILE A 203 35.19 16.46 -1.48
CA ILE A 203 33.98 16.01 -2.19
C ILE A 203 34.01 14.48 -2.34
N TYR A 204 35.15 13.92 -2.75
CA TYR A 204 35.32 12.47 -2.89
C TYR A 204 35.05 11.73 -1.57
N VAL A 205 35.64 12.20 -0.47
CA VAL A 205 35.44 11.62 0.87
C VAL A 205 33.98 11.73 1.32
N ARG A 206 33.30 12.84 1.04
CA ARG A 206 31.87 13.00 1.33
C ARG A 206 31.03 11.98 0.56
N SER A 207 31.29 11.82 -0.73
CA SER A 207 30.56 10.89 -1.58
C SER A 207 30.74 9.43 -1.15
N ILE A 208 31.95 9.04 -0.72
CA ILE A 208 32.19 7.71 -0.12
C ILE A 208 31.34 7.50 1.13
N ARG A 209 31.30 8.47 2.05
CA ARG A 209 30.52 8.33 3.29
C ARG A 209 29.03 8.18 3.02
N GLU A 210 28.52 8.92 2.03
CA GLU A 210 27.13 8.85 1.61
C GLU A 210 26.79 7.53 0.92
N PHE A 211 27.68 7.05 0.05
CA PHE A 211 27.60 5.72 -0.56
C PHE A 211 27.54 4.62 0.52
N ASP A 212 28.46 4.64 1.47
CA ASP A 212 28.55 3.64 2.54
C ASP A 212 27.29 3.65 3.42
N SER A 213 26.79 4.83 3.78
CA SER A 213 25.55 4.97 4.55
C SER A 213 24.35 4.41 3.80
N THR A 214 24.21 4.74 2.51
CA THR A 214 23.07 4.30 1.69
C THR A 214 23.12 2.79 1.43
N CYS A 215 24.31 2.23 1.16
CA CYS A 215 24.49 0.78 1.01
C CYS A 215 24.17 0.04 2.31
N LYS A 216 24.49 0.63 3.47
CA LYS A 216 24.15 0.05 4.77
C LYS A 216 22.64 -0.04 4.96
N GLU A 217 21.89 1.02 4.65
CA GLU A 217 20.41 1.00 4.73
C GLU A 217 19.80 -0.04 3.78
N ILE A 218 20.28 -0.14 2.54
CA ILE A 218 19.86 -1.19 1.60
C ILE A 218 20.16 -2.59 2.16
N ASN A 219 21.34 -2.79 2.74
CA ASN A 219 21.73 -4.06 3.32
C ASN A 219 20.87 -4.43 4.54
N GLU A 220 20.42 -3.45 5.34
CA GLU A 220 19.46 -3.70 6.43
C GLU A 220 18.11 -4.21 5.90
N VAL A 221 17.62 -3.66 4.78
CA VAL A 221 16.41 -4.17 4.09
C VAL A 221 16.62 -5.61 3.61
N ILE A 222 17.78 -5.90 3.00
CA ILE A 222 18.14 -7.25 2.55
C ILE A 222 18.14 -8.25 3.73
N GLN A 223 18.78 -7.88 4.85
CA GLN A 223 18.90 -8.74 6.02
C GLN A 223 17.56 -9.02 6.71
N THR A 224 16.65 -8.05 6.70
CA THR A 224 15.31 -8.16 7.32
C THR A 224 14.25 -8.76 6.39
N LEU A 225 14.63 -9.21 5.19
CA LEU A 225 13.69 -9.77 4.21
C LEU A 225 12.96 -11.02 4.74
N ASN A 226 13.64 -11.89 5.49
CA ASN A 226 13.02 -13.10 6.04
C ASN A 226 11.98 -12.78 7.13
N ASP A 227 12.26 -11.81 8.00
CA ASP A 227 11.30 -11.34 9.00
C ASP A 227 10.08 -10.70 8.33
N THR A 228 10.33 -9.95 7.25
CA THR A 228 9.27 -9.35 6.42
C THR A 228 8.39 -10.43 5.79
N ARG A 229 8.99 -11.49 5.24
CA ARG A 229 8.26 -12.65 4.70
C ARG A 229 7.37 -13.30 5.74
N TYR A 230 7.92 -13.56 6.93
CA TYR A 230 7.16 -14.16 8.03
C TYR A 230 6.01 -13.26 8.49
N ARG A 231 6.22 -11.95 8.57
CA ARG A 231 5.17 -10.98 8.87
C ARG A 231 4.06 -11.01 7.82
N HIS A 232 4.41 -11.00 6.53
CA HIS A 232 3.40 -11.08 5.46
C HIS A 232 2.60 -12.38 5.48
N GLN A 233 3.21 -13.51 5.83
CA GLN A 233 2.49 -14.77 6.03
C GLN A 233 1.46 -14.66 7.15
N LYS A 234 1.85 -14.11 8.31
CA LYS A 234 0.90 -13.85 9.42
C LYS A 234 -0.25 -12.94 9.01
N ASN A 235 0.07 -11.85 8.31
CA ASN A 235 -0.93 -10.91 7.81
C ASN A 235 -1.91 -11.57 6.82
N THR A 236 -1.43 -12.47 5.98
CA THR A 236 -2.26 -13.25 5.05
C THR A 236 -3.23 -14.16 5.79
N VAL A 237 -2.75 -14.90 6.80
CA VAL A 237 -3.62 -15.76 7.62
C VAL A 237 -4.64 -14.92 8.38
N ALA A 238 -4.21 -13.79 8.97
CA ALA A 238 -5.10 -12.88 9.68
C ALA A 238 -6.19 -12.31 8.76
N PHE A 239 -5.89 -12.01 7.50
CA PHE A 239 -6.88 -11.57 6.52
C PHE A 239 -7.99 -12.62 6.32
N TYR A 240 -7.63 -13.88 6.12
CA TYR A 240 -8.61 -14.96 5.95
C TYR A 240 -9.41 -15.25 7.22
N ASP A 241 -8.79 -15.17 8.40
CA ASP A 241 -9.51 -15.27 9.68
C ASP A 241 -10.54 -14.14 9.85
N MET A 242 -10.17 -12.90 9.50
CA MET A 242 -11.12 -11.77 9.52
C MET A 242 -12.26 -11.96 8.51
N MET A 243 -11.97 -12.52 7.32
CA MET A 243 -12.97 -12.84 6.31
C MET A 243 -13.94 -13.93 6.78
N GLU A 244 -13.43 -14.99 7.40
CA GLU A 244 -14.25 -16.05 7.98
C GLU A 244 -15.19 -15.49 9.05
N GLN A 245 -14.65 -14.69 9.98
CA GLN A 245 -15.43 -14.05 11.04
C GLN A 245 -16.50 -13.11 10.47
N TYR A 246 -16.17 -12.36 9.42
CA TYR A 246 -17.12 -11.52 8.70
C TYR A 246 -18.30 -12.33 8.15
N HIS A 247 -18.03 -13.38 7.36
CA HIS A 247 -19.10 -14.21 6.78
C HIS A 247 -19.92 -14.94 7.84
N ARG A 248 -19.27 -15.44 8.90
CA ARG A 248 -19.97 -16.08 10.03
C ARG A 248 -20.95 -15.12 10.69
N ARG A 249 -20.51 -13.90 11.00
CA ARG A 249 -21.37 -12.87 11.61
C ARG A 249 -22.53 -12.46 10.72
N MET A 250 -22.29 -12.32 9.41
CA MET A 250 -23.34 -12.07 8.43
C MET A 250 -24.39 -13.18 8.42
N ALA A 251 -23.94 -14.44 8.33
CA ALA A 251 -24.83 -15.60 8.32
C ALA A 251 -25.65 -15.71 9.61
N THR A 252 -25.04 -15.52 10.78
CA THR A 252 -25.74 -15.49 12.07
C THR A 252 -26.79 -14.38 12.10
N ALA A 253 -26.44 -13.17 11.65
CA ALA A 253 -27.37 -12.05 11.63
C ALA A 253 -28.59 -12.34 10.76
N ILE A 254 -28.41 -12.93 9.58
CA ILE A 254 -29.51 -13.33 8.68
C ILE A 254 -30.35 -14.45 9.30
N HIS A 255 -29.71 -15.48 9.85
CA HIS A 255 -30.42 -16.63 10.41
C HIS A 255 -31.26 -16.26 11.64
N ASP A 256 -30.73 -15.44 12.54
CA ASP A 256 -31.49 -14.94 13.70
C ASP A 256 -32.68 -14.12 13.23
N ALA A 257 -32.47 -13.30 12.21
CA ALA A 257 -33.53 -12.53 11.60
C ALA A 257 -34.64 -13.46 11.04
N LEU A 258 -34.29 -14.50 10.28
CA LEU A 258 -35.28 -15.43 9.71
C LEU A 258 -36.10 -16.18 10.77
N LYS A 259 -35.59 -16.38 11.99
CA LYS A 259 -36.39 -16.97 13.09
C LYS A 259 -37.49 -16.03 13.58
N ASP A 260 -37.23 -14.73 13.58
CA ASP A 260 -38.16 -13.72 14.05
C ASP A 260 -39.26 -13.44 13.02
N VAL A 261 -38.98 -13.66 11.74
CA VAL A 261 -39.98 -13.64 10.67
C VAL A 261 -40.77 -14.94 10.73
N ASN A 262 -41.84 -14.98 11.52
CA ASN A 262 -42.74 -16.12 11.60
C ASN A 262 -43.36 -16.41 10.21
N PRO A 263 -42.93 -17.45 9.47
CA PRO A 263 -43.42 -17.72 8.12
C PRO A 263 -44.91 -18.11 8.13
N ASP A 264 -45.40 -18.66 9.25
CA ASP A 264 -46.80 -19.07 9.42
C ASP A 264 -47.76 -17.90 9.68
N GLY A 265 -47.23 -16.71 9.99
CA GLY A 265 -48.01 -15.50 10.24
C GLY A 265 -48.45 -14.79 8.96
N ILE A 266 -47.69 -14.93 7.87
CA ILE A 266 -47.95 -14.22 6.60
C ILE A 266 -49.12 -14.85 5.84
N HIS A 267 -49.33 -16.16 5.95
CA HIS A 267 -50.40 -16.87 5.23
C HIS A 267 -51.74 -16.95 5.98
N LYS A 268 -51.81 -16.60 7.26
CA LYS A 268 -53.06 -16.71 8.04
C LYS A 268 -54.02 -15.53 7.86
N ASN A 269 -53.53 -14.43 7.28
CA ASN A 269 -54.31 -13.23 7.02
C ASN A 269 -54.52 -12.94 5.53
N GLU A 270 -54.31 -13.92 4.63
CA GLU A 270 -54.87 -13.76 3.29
C GLU A 270 -56.40 -13.67 3.43
N PRO A 271 -57.04 -12.53 3.08
CA PRO A 271 -58.48 -12.51 2.99
C PRO A 271 -58.86 -13.56 1.95
N LYS A 272 -59.60 -14.60 2.37
CA LYS A 272 -60.23 -15.55 1.44
C LYS A 272 -60.73 -14.74 0.25
N PRO A 273 -60.32 -15.06 -0.99
CA PRO A 273 -60.70 -14.27 -2.14
C PRO A 273 -62.22 -14.15 -2.12
N LYS A 274 -62.74 -12.96 -1.77
CA LYS A 274 -64.16 -12.66 -1.94
C LYS A 274 -64.39 -12.87 -3.41
N GLU A 275 -65.21 -13.87 -3.75
CA GLU A 275 -65.62 -14.17 -5.11
C GLU A 275 -66.00 -12.86 -5.79
N ARG A 276 -65.10 -12.34 -6.64
CA ARG A 276 -65.44 -11.17 -7.44
C ARG A 276 -66.54 -11.63 -8.39
N PRO A 277 -67.67 -10.90 -8.49
CA PRO A 277 -68.69 -11.21 -9.47
C PRO A 277 -68.03 -11.26 -10.85
N THR A 278 -68.21 -12.39 -11.52
CA THR A 278 -67.63 -12.79 -12.81
C THR A 278 -67.89 -11.80 -13.96
N ALA A 279 -68.76 -10.81 -13.76
CA ALA A 279 -69.06 -9.77 -14.73
C ALA A 279 -67.91 -8.77 -14.98
N ALA A 280 -67.03 -8.53 -14.01
CA ALA A 280 -65.96 -7.52 -14.18
C ALA A 280 -64.71 -8.04 -14.91
N ARG A 281 -64.57 -9.37 -15.06
CA ARG A 281 -63.36 -9.99 -15.64
C ARG A 281 -63.30 -9.90 -17.16
N HIS A 282 -64.45 -9.78 -17.83
CA HIS A 282 -64.52 -9.62 -19.30
C HIS A 282 -64.25 -8.18 -19.79
N SER A 283 -64.37 -7.16 -18.94
CA SER A 283 -64.19 -5.76 -19.36
C SER A 283 -62.72 -5.31 -19.36
N MET A 284 -61.88 -5.88 -18.48
CA MET A 284 -60.49 -5.45 -18.33
C MET A 284 -59.52 -6.15 -19.30
N MET A 285 -59.83 -7.37 -19.78
CA MET A 285 -58.99 -8.07 -20.76
C MET A 285 -59.02 -7.44 -22.16
N ASN A 286 -60.10 -6.72 -22.53
CA ASN A 286 -60.17 -6.00 -23.82
C ASN A 286 -59.37 -4.70 -23.84
N ARG A 287 -59.01 -4.11 -22.69
CA ARG A 287 -58.22 -2.86 -22.63
C ARG A 287 -56.71 -3.10 -22.65
N VAL A 288 -56.24 -4.27 -22.19
CA VAL A 288 -54.81 -4.60 -22.18
C VAL A 288 -54.36 -5.13 -23.55
N ALA A 289 -55.24 -5.82 -24.31
CA ALA A 289 -54.92 -6.29 -25.65
C ALA A 289 -54.71 -5.16 -26.68
N VAL A 290 -55.33 -4.00 -26.50
CA VAL A 290 -55.21 -2.85 -27.43
C VAL A 290 -53.94 -2.02 -27.17
N ALA A 291 -53.38 -2.07 -25.95
CA ALA A 291 -52.13 -1.37 -25.62
C ALA A 291 -50.86 -2.15 -26.03
N ALA A 292 -50.95 -3.49 -26.16
CA ALA A 292 -49.81 -4.34 -26.50
C ALA A 292 -49.46 -4.35 -28.00
N THR A 293 -50.37 -3.91 -28.89
CA THR A 293 -50.13 -3.89 -30.35
C THR A 293 -49.60 -2.55 -30.88
N SER A 294 -49.35 -1.56 -30.03
CA SER A 294 -48.87 -0.22 -30.47
C SER A 294 -47.40 0.05 -30.18
N THR A 295 -46.68 -0.83 -29.49
CA THR A 295 -45.27 -0.60 -29.07
C THR A 295 -44.24 -1.47 -29.82
N GLU A 296 -44.66 -2.27 -30.79
CA GLU A 296 -43.78 -3.16 -31.57
C GLU A 296 -43.14 -2.53 -32.82
N GLN A 297 -43.25 -1.20 -33.03
CA GLN A 297 -42.65 -0.52 -34.20
C GLN A 297 -41.42 0.35 -33.92
N HIS A 298 -40.90 0.43 -32.70
CA HIS A 298 -39.70 1.20 -32.39
C HIS A 298 -38.75 0.46 -31.46
N THR A 299 -37.99 -0.49 -32.00
CA THR A 299 -36.63 -0.87 -31.54
C THR A 299 -36.06 -1.94 -32.48
N LYS A 300 -35.71 -1.54 -33.70
CA LYS A 300 -34.75 -2.25 -34.55
C LYS A 300 -33.74 -1.23 -35.04
N GLU A 301 -32.66 -1.02 -34.30
CA GLU A 301 -31.37 -0.67 -34.89
C GLU A 301 -30.25 -0.64 -33.84
N LYS A 302 -29.08 -1.15 -34.27
CA LYS A 302 -27.75 -1.07 -33.65
C LYS A 302 -27.37 -2.10 -32.58
N THR A 303 -27.17 -3.32 -33.05
CA THR A 303 -26.03 -4.15 -32.63
C THR A 303 -24.85 -3.87 -33.57
N THR A 304 -23.70 -3.47 -33.02
CA THR A 304 -22.40 -3.57 -33.69
C THR A 304 -21.35 -4.03 -32.67
N ASP A 305 -20.66 -5.09 -33.08
CA ASP A 305 -19.51 -5.72 -32.43
C ASP A 305 -18.30 -4.80 -32.27
N GLY A 306 -17.49 -5.09 -31.25
CA GLY A 306 -16.15 -4.51 -31.04
C GLY A 306 -15.53 -5.09 -29.77
N LYS A 307 -14.92 -6.28 -29.84
CA LYS A 307 -13.50 -6.53 -30.14
C LYS A 307 -12.58 -6.17 -28.97
N THR A 308 -12.03 -7.23 -28.38
CA THR A 308 -10.93 -7.29 -27.41
C THR A 308 -9.59 -6.95 -28.06
N GLU A 309 -8.86 -5.98 -27.50
CA GLU A 309 -7.42 -5.66 -27.64
C GLU A 309 -7.21 -4.59 -26.53
N GLY A 310 -6.18 -4.49 -25.70
CA GLY A 310 -4.84 -5.03 -25.62
C GLY A 310 -4.13 -4.14 -24.58
N ARG A 311 -3.74 -4.70 -23.42
CA ARG A 311 -3.00 -3.98 -22.38
C ARG A 311 -1.52 -4.01 -22.76
N THR A 312 -1.04 -2.98 -23.45
CA THR A 312 0.37 -2.85 -23.83
C THR A 312 1.22 -2.42 -22.65
N GLU A 313 2.26 -3.21 -22.43
CA GLU A 313 3.44 -2.92 -21.62
C GLU A 313 4.20 -1.73 -22.22
N GLY A 314 4.55 -0.74 -21.38
CA GLY A 314 5.45 0.35 -21.74
C GLY A 314 6.78 0.16 -21.04
N LYS A 315 7.72 -0.49 -21.73
CA LYS A 315 9.13 -0.61 -21.34
C LYS A 315 9.98 -0.37 -22.58
N THR A 316 10.71 0.74 -22.63
CA THR A 316 11.90 0.87 -23.49
C THR A 316 12.92 1.77 -22.83
N ASP A 317 14.13 1.21 -22.76
CA ASP A 317 15.37 1.83 -22.35
C ASP A 317 15.91 2.85 -23.39
N ALA A 318 16.73 3.77 -22.86
CA ALA A 318 17.87 4.49 -23.44
C ALA A 318 18.14 4.46 -24.97
N LYS A 319 18.51 5.62 -25.55
CA LYS A 319 19.93 5.98 -25.82
C LYS A 319 20.06 7.30 -26.63
N THR A 320 21.10 8.04 -26.24
CA THR A 320 21.80 9.22 -26.77
C THR A 320 21.84 9.43 -28.30
N GLU A 321 21.82 10.71 -28.73
CA GLU A 321 22.93 11.34 -29.48
C GLU A 321 22.83 12.87 -29.59
N THR A 322 24.00 13.46 -29.83
CA THR A 322 24.52 14.82 -29.66
C THR A 322 24.32 15.82 -30.82
N LYS A 323 24.63 17.10 -30.50
CA LYS A 323 25.10 18.25 -31.33
C LYS A 323 24.04 19.30 -31.69
N ALA A 324 24.34 20.59 -31.84
CA ALA A 324 25.41 21.50 -31.39
C ALA A 324 24.98 22.92 -31.84
N ASP A 325 25.53 23.94 -31.17
CA ASP A 325 25.79 25.31 -31.62
C ASP A 325 24.62 26.30 -31.87
N GLY A 326 24.72 27.46 -31.21
CA GLY A 326 23.84 28.61 -31.42
C GLY A 326 24.11 29.79 -30.49
N LYS A 327 25.32 30.33 -30.57
CA LYS A 327 25.81 31.57 -29.95
C LYS A 327 25.03 32.80 -30.44
N THR A 328 24.55 33.67 -29.54
CA THR A 328 24.64 35.15 -29.67
C THR A 328 24.46 35.84 -28.32
N THR A 329 25.37 36.79 -28.07
CA THR A 329 25.34 37.92 -27.14
C THR A 329 24.07 38.77 -27.32
N THR A 330 23.63 39.67 -26.44
CA THR A 330 24.33 40.88 -25.92
C THR A 330 23.38 41.60 -24.95
N GLU A 331 23.94 42.35 -23.98
CA GLU A 331 23.41 43.59 -23.33
C GLU A 331 22.00 43.55 -22.70
N GLY A 332 21.79 43.89 -21.42
CA GLY A 332 22.34 45.02 -20.68
C GLY A 332 21.19 45.96 -20.35
N ASN A 333 20.72 45.98 -19.10
CA ASN A 333 20.38 47.25 -18.43
C ASN A 333 20.18 47.07 -16.94
N LYS A 334 20.95 47.87 -16.20
CA LYS A 334 20.63 48.34 -14.85
C LYS A 334 19.38 49.20 -14.92
N GLU A 335 18.53 49.14 -13.91
CA GLU A 335 17.98 50.35 -13.33
C GLU A 335 17.65 50.10 -11.86
N ASP A 336 18.18 51.01 -11.07
CA ASP A 336 18.09 51.12 -9.62
C ASP A 336 16.67 51.58 -9.23
N HIS A 337 16.17 51.10 -8.09
CA HIS A 337 15.12 51.81 -7.36
C HIS A 337 15.36 51.67 -5.85
N GLU A 338 16.05 52.67 -5.30
CA GLU A 338 15.87 53.18 -3.94
C GLU A 338 14.43 53.71 -3.80
N GLU A 339 13.69 53.24 -2.79
CA GLU A 339 13.55 53.83 -1.44
C GLU A 339 12.46 54.93 -1.41
N GLU A 340 11.31 54.61 -0.81
CA GLU A 340 10.74 55.45 0.25
C GLU A 340 9.55 54.76 0.94
N LYS A 341 9.46 55.05 2.23
CA LYS A 341 8.46 54.65 3.21
C LYS A 341 8.18 55.93 4.01
N PRO A 342 7.20 55.94 4.92
CA PRO A 342 5.76 56.09 4.76
C PRO A 342 5.25 57.47 5.25
N GLU A 343 3.96 57.74 5.04
CA GLU A 343 3.14 58.56 5.97
C GLU A 343 1.99 57.71 6.54
#